data_AF-A0A421CHV4-F1
#
_entry.id   AF-A0A421CHV4-F1
#
_cell.length_a   1.000
_cell.length_b   1.000
_cell.length_c   1.000
_cell.angle_alpha   90.00
_cell.angle_beta   90.00
_cell.angle_gamma   90.00
#
_symmetry.space_group_name_H-M   'P 1'
#
loop_
_entity.id
_entity.type
_entity.pdbx_description
1 polymer ?
#
loop_
_entity_poly.entity_id
_entity_poly.type
_entity_poly.pdbx_seq_one_letter_code
_entity_poly.pdbx_strand_id
1 'polypeptide(L)'
;MKKVVFLLVLLLPGIIFSYVGMLDDFDTALKLAKIEDKEAIVMFSDTSCVYCVKFVKETLADETVQDLLKAGFVFSQIYKSNPGKASYVVGEEWREMSYGELYAYFQIRGTPTFWFFTSENALLTNLPGYVPAKDFTTILRFLGERAYETTTFEDYRSKESTFMGEPKIVRVSEEDYNYVLQNDPIAREYKDQEVDKFTVWLTKDESTAESLLEEGVFRVILLN
;
A
#
# COMPACT_ATOMS: atom_id res chain seq x y z
N MET A 1 -54.62 26.09 8.02
CA MET A 1 -54.06 25.03 8.89
C MET A 1 -52.83 24.47 8.22
N LYS A 2 -51.72 24.36 8.97
CA LYS A 2 -50.33 24.30 8.48
C LYS A 2 -50.06 23.06 7.61
N LYS A 3 -49.51 23.26 6.40
CA LYS A 3 -48.96 22.17 5.57
C LYS A 3 -47.67 21.69 6.23
N VAL A 4 -47.68 20.48 6.78
CA VAL A 4 -46.49 19.82 7.32
C VAL A 4 -45.75 19.20 6.15
N VAL A 5 -44.64 19.80 5.76
CA VAL A 5 -43.70 19.22 4.79
C VAL A 5 -42.80 18.27 5.56
N PHE A 6 -42.95 16.96 5.31
CA PHE A 6 -42.01 15.94 5.80
C PHE A 6 -40.74 16.04 4.95
N LEU A 7 -39.70 16.68 5.50
CA LEU A 7 -38.38 16.68 4.90
C LEU A 7 -37.75 15.29 5.16
N LEU A 8 -37.81 14.41 4.16
CA LEU A 8 -37.14 13.11 4.19
C LEU A 8 -35.63 13.37 4.07
N VAL A 9 -34.95 13.53 5.20
CA VAL A 9 -33.48 13.58 5.26
C VAL A 9 -32.96 12.18 4.92
N LEU A 10 -32.55 11.98 3.68
CA LEU A 10 -31.73 10.85 3.26
C LEU A 10 -30.41 10.94 4.04
N LEU A 11 -30.32 10.17 5.13
CA LEU A 11 -29.06 9.82 5.76
C LEU A 11 -28.30 8.96 4.74
N LEU A 12 -27.55 9.61 3.83
CA LEU A 12 -26.52 8.92 3.07
C LEU A 12 -25.60 8.30 4.12
N PRO A 13 -25.48 6.96 4.19
CA PRO A 13 -24.51 6.36 5.09
C PRO A 13 -23.17 6.98 4.72
N GLY A 14 -22.55 7.70 5.67
CA GLY A 14 -21.25 8.31 5.46
C GLY A 14 -20.33 7.20 5.02
N ILE A 15 -19.90 7.25 3.75
CA ILE A 15 -18.95 6.30 3.20
C ILE A 15 -17.73 6.45 4.09
N ILE A 16 -17.47 5.43 4.90
CA ILE A 16 -16.22 5.36 5.65
C ILE A 16 -15.17 5.25 4.54
N PHE A 17 -14.46 6.34 4.27
CA PHE A 17 -13.33 6.38 3.36
C PHE A 17 -12.23 5.49 3.94
N SER A 18 -12.36 4.17 3.74
CA SER A 18 -11.30 3.22 3.98
C SER A 18 -10.40 3.19 2.76
N TYR A 19 -9.09 3.22 2.97
CA TYR A 19 -8.13 3.02 1.91
C TYR A 19 -8.38 1.68 1.21
N VAL A 20 -8.75 1.73 -0.07
CA VAL A 20 -9.20 0.56 -0.85
C VAL A 20 -8.07 -0.45 -1.07
N GLY A 21 -6.82 0.01 -1.18
CA GLY A 21 -5.65 -0.84 -1.41
C GLY A 21 -5.08 -1.51 -0.16
N MET A 22 -5.78 -1.50 0.98
CA MET A 22 -5.30 -2.14 2.21
C MET A 22 -5.55 -3.65 2.17
N LEU A 23 -4.46 -4.42 2.17
CA LEU A 23 -4.48 -5.87 2.30
C LEU A 23 -4.49 -6.30 3.77
N ASP A 24 -4.89 -7.54 4.05
CA ASP A 24 -4.88 -8.15 5.38
C ASP A 24 -3.96 -9.37 5.51
N ASP A 25 -3.19 -9.67 4.44
CA ASP A 25 -2.28 -10.81 4.36
C ASP A 25 -0.83 -10.39 4.05
N PHE A 26 0.11 -10.97 4.79
CA PHE A 26 1.54 -10.68 4.67
C PHE A 26 2.15 -11.20 3.37
N ASP A 27 1.90 -12.47 3.02
CA ASP A 27 2.51 -13.13 1.87
C ASP A 27 2.01 -12.49 0.57
N THR A 28 0.71 -12.20 0.50
CA THR A 28 0.07 -11.51 -0.62
C THR A 28 0.68 -10.13 -0.83
N ALA A 29 0.87 -9.35 0.24
CA ALA A 29 1.47 -8.02 0.14
C ALA A 29 2.89 -8.07 -0.42
N LEU A 30 3.73 -8.98 0.08
CA LEU A 30 5.11 -9.14 -0.40
C LEU A 30 5.18 -9.73 -1.82
N LYS A 31 4.24 -10.60 -2.21
CA LYS A 31 4.18 -11.13 -3.57
C LYS A 31 3.75 -10.06 -4.57
N LEU A 32 2.70 -9.30 -4.26
CA LEU A 32 2.27 -8.17 -5.09
C LEU A 32 3.35 -7.10 -5.20
N ALA A 33 4.00 -6.73 -4.10
CA ALA A 33 5.12 -5.77 -4.11
C ALA A 33 6.22 -6.20 -5.10
N LYS A 34 6.55 -7.48 -5.14
CA LYS A 34 7.51 -8.02 -6.09
C LYS A 34 7.02 -8.01 -7.54
N ILE A 35 5.81 -8.50 -7.80
CA ILE A 35 5.25 -8.57 -9.16
C ILE A 35 5.06 -7.17 -9.74
N GLU A 36 4.52 -6.26 -8.93
CA GLU A 36 4.30 -4.87 -9.31
C GLU A 36 5.55 -4.03 -9.14
N ASP A 37 6.70 -4.58 -8.74
CA ASP A 37 7.93 -3.82 -8.45
C ASP A 37 7.66 -2.49 -7.69
N LYS A 38 6.93 -2.62 -6.58
CA LYS A 38 6.62 -1.59 -5.60
C LYS A 38 7.26 -1.96 -4.27
N GLU A 39 7.53 -0.98 -3.41
CA GLU A 39 7.93 -1.27 -2.04
C GLU A 39 6.74 -1.82 -1.23
N ALA A 40 6.99 -2.58 -0.17
CA ALA A 40 5.93 -3.09 0.69
C ALA A 40 5.94 -2.40 2.05
N ILE A 41 4.75 -2.18 2.62
CA ILE A 41 4.57 -1.70 3.99
C ILE A 41 3.65 -2.67 4.70
N VAL A 42 4.15 -3.28 5.77
CA VAL A 42 3.35 -4.13 6.65
C VAL A 42 3.14 -3.40 7.97
N MET A 43 1.91 -3.01 8.25
CA MET A 43 1.47 -2.47 9.53
C MET A 43 1.08 -3.62 10.47
N PHE A 44 1.92 -3.87 11.47
CA PHE A 44 1.63 -4.77 12.57
C PHE A 44 0.67 -4.08 13.55
N SER A 45 -0.52 -4.67 13.72
CA SER A 45 -1.66 -4.12 14.46
C SER A 45 -2.17 -5.08 15.54
N ASP A 46 -3.01 -4.56 16.43
CA ASP A 46 -3.70 -5.35 17.45
C ASP A 46 -5.14 -4.85 17.58
N THR A 47 -6.09 -5.73 17.91
CA THR A 47 -7.52 -5.37 18.02
C THR A 47 -7.79 -4.41 19.17
N SER A 48 -6.93 -4.38 20.19
CA SER A 48 -7.02 -3.47 21.33
C SER A 48 -6.29 -2.13 21.12
N CYS A 49 -5.66 -1.93 19.95
CA CYS A 49 -4.77 -0.82 19.68
C CYS A 49 -5.51 0.46 19.23
N VAL A 50 -5.70 1.40 20.16
CA VAL A 50 -6.33 2.70 19.87
C VAL A 50 -5.54 3.51 18.83
N TYR A 51 -4.20 3.46 18.87
CA TYR A 51 -3.35 4.18 17.92
C TYR A 51 -3.39 3.61 16.50
N CYS A 52 -3.66 2.31 16.36
CA CYS A 52 -3.85 1.66 15.06
C CYS A 52 -5.14 2.16 14.41
N VAL A 53 -6.23 2.21 15.21
CA VAL A 53 -7.50 2.80 14.77
C VAL A 53 -7.32 4.28 14.42
N LYS A 54 -6.56 5.02 15.22
CA LYS A 54 -6.27 6.44 14.96
C LYS A 54 -5.51 6.63 13.64
N PHE A 55 -4.45 5.84 13.40
CA PHE A 55 -3.69 5.90 12.15
C PHE A 55 -4.59 5.65 10.94
N VAL A 56 -5.43 4.60 10.97
CA VAL A 56 -6.34 4.28 9.86
C VAL A 56 -7.35 5.41 9.60
N LYS A 57 -7.91 6.00 10.66
CA LYS A 57 -8.95 7.05 10.54
C LYS A 57 -8.44 8.43 10.16
N GLU A 58 -7.19 8.73 10.48
CA GLU A 58 -6.62 10.07 10.29
C GLU A 58 -5.55 10.05 9.20
N THR A 59 -4.49 9.25 9.39
CA THR A 59 -3.32 9.25 8.50
C THR A 59 -3.60 8.50 7.20
N LEU A 60 -4.16 7.29 7.29
CA LEU A 60 -4.45 6.50 6.09
C LEU A 60 -5.65 7.04 5.31
N ALA A 61 -6.49 7.85 5.95
CA ALA A 61 -7.62 8.54 5.31
C ALA A 61 -7.19 9.81 4.55
N ASP A 62 -5.95 10.28 4.74
CA ASP A 62 -5.42 11.45 4.02
C ASP A 62 -5.18 11.12 2.53
N GLU A 63 -5.71 11.97 1.64
CA GLU A 63 -5.65 11.74 0.20
C GLU A 63 -4.21 11.66 -0.33
N THR A 64 -3.30 12.49 0.19
CA THR A 64 -1.90 12.48 -0.25
C THR A 64 -1.20 11.19 0.18
N VAL A 65 -1.51 10.70 1.39
CA VAL A 65 -1.01 9.40 1.85
C VAL A 65 -1.51 8.28 0.95
N GLN A 66 -2.82 8.25 0.65
CA GLN A 66 -3.38 7.20 -0.22
C GLN A 66 -2.77 7.23 -1.61
N ASP A 67 -2.58 8.42 -2.18
CA ASP A 67 -2.00 8.59 -3.51
C ASP A 67 -0.55 8.10 -3.56
N LEU A 68 0.26 8.45 -2.55
CA LEU A 68 1.63 7.93 -2.42
C LEU A 68 1.65 6.41 -2.29
N LEU A 69 0.75 5.85 -1.47
CA LEU A 69 0.64 4.40 -1.31
C LEU A 69 0.27 3.72 -2.63
N LYS A 70 -0.80 4.14 -3.31
CA LYS A 70 -1.22 3.54 -4.59
C LYS A 70 -0.12 3.61 -5.66
N ALA A 71 0.62 4.72 -5.69
CA ALA A 71 1.65 4.96 -6.68
C ALA A 71 2.92 4.12 -6.48
N GLY A 72 3.38 3.95 -5.23
CA GLY A 72 4.71 3.37 -4.96
C GLY A 72 4.75 2.18 -4.00
N PHE A 73 3.65 1.85 -3.33
CA PHE A 73 3.66 0.87 -2.24
C PHE A 73 2.52 -0.14 -2.30
N VAL A 74 2.79 -1.36 -1.83
CA VAL A 74 1.76 -2.32 -1.42
C VAL A 74 1.64 -2.27 0.10
N PHE A 75 0.44 -1.98 0.61
CA PHE A 75 0.21 -1.78 2.03
C PHE A 75 -0.67 -2.89 2.61
N SER A 76 -0.21 -3.54 3.67
CA SER A 76 -1.03 -4.48 4.45
C SER A 76 -1.13 -4.09 5.91
N GLN A 77 -2.28 -4.40 6.50
CA GLN A 77 -2.50 -4.35 7.93
C GLN A 77 -2.75 -5.77 8.43
N ILE A 78 -1.84 -6.29 9.24
CA ILE A 78 -1.97 -7.62 9.82
C ILE A 78 -2.24 -7.52 11.32
N TYR A 79 -2.96 -8.50 11.87
CA TYR A 79 -3.26 -8.58 13.31
C TYR A 79 -2.61 -9.81 13.92
N LYS A 80 -1.99 -9.66 15.10
CA LYS A 80 -1.35 -10.78 15.80
C LYS A 80 -2.27 -11.97 16.04
N SER A 81 -3.57 -11.68 16.24
CA SER A 81 -4.60 -12.68 16.50
C SER A 81 -5.12 -13.38 15.24
N ASN A 82 -4.69 -12.98 14.04
CA ASN A 82 -5.08 -13.65 12.81
C ASN A 82 -4.53 -15.10 12.83
N PRO A 83 -5.37 -16.13 12.60
CA PRO A 83 -4.92 -17.52 12.56
C PRO A 83 -4.08 -17.88 11.32
N GLY A 84 -3.90 -16.94 10.38
CA GLY A 84 -3.06 -17.10 9.20
C GLY A 84 -1.58 -17.35 9.50
N LYS A 85 -0.86 -17.70 8.44
CA LYS A 85 0.58 -17.93 8.45
C LYS A 85 1.25 -17.03 7.41
N ALA A 86 2.52 -16.78 7.63
CA ALA A 86 3.38 -16.00 6.75
C ALA A 86 4.64 -16.79 6.43
N SER A 87 5.05 -16.73 5.17
CA SER A 87 6.29 -17.31 4.66
C SER A 87 7.31 -16.18 4.49
N TYR A 88 8.40 -16.22 5.24
CA TYR A 88 9.44 -15.22 5.12
C TYR A 88 10.84 -15.83 5.22
N VAL A 89 11.81 -15.20 4.57
CA VAL A 89 13.20 -15.64 4.60
C VAL A 89 13.82 -15.26 5.94
N VAL A 90 14.39 -16.25 6.62
CA VAL A 90 15.11 -16.09 7.88
C VAL A 90 16.53 -16.60 7.69
N GLY A 91 17.49 -15.69 7.60
CA GLY A 91 18.84 -16.03 7.14
C GLY A 91 18.81 -16.36 5.66
N GLU A 92 19.07 -17.62 5.30
CA GLU A 92 19.08 -18.11 3.92
C GLU A 92 17.94 -19.10 3.63
N GLU A 93 17.03 -19.32 4.59
CA GLU A 93 15.98 -20.33 4.50
C GLU A 93 14.59 -19.70 4.52
N TRP A 94 13.68 -20.25 3.71
CA TRP A 94 12.25 -19.95 3.82
C TRP A 94 11.68 -20.61 5.06
N ARG A 95 10.96 -19.82 5.87
CA ARG A 95 10.25 -20.31 7.05
C ARG A 95 8.79 -19.89 7.02
N GLU A 96 7.93 -20.85 7.27
CA GLU A 96 6.53 -20.61 7.56
C GLU A 96 6.37 -20.32 9.06
N MET A 97 5.69 -19.23 9.39
CA MET A 97 5.48 -18.75 10.76
C MET A 97 3.99 -18.43 10.95
N SER A 98 3.45 -18.73 12.13
CA SER A 98 2.20 -18.09 12.56
C SER A 98 2.39 -16.58 12.67
N TYR A 99 1.31 -15.79 12.61
CA TYR A 99 1.43 -14.35 12.81
C TYR A 99 1.97 -14.02 14.22
N GLY A 100 1.70 -14.85 15.23
CA GLY A 100 2.31 -14.70 16.56
C GLY A 100 3.84 -14.78 16.53
N GLU A 101 4.40 -15.75 15.79
CA GLU A 101 5.85 -15.93 15.60
C GLU A 101 6.44 -14.84 14.72
N LEU A 102 5.72 -14.44 13.67
CA LEU A 102 6.10 -13.33 12.79
C LEU A 102 6.29 -12.03 13.58
N TYR A 103 5.38 -11.72 14.50
CA TYR A 103 5.49 -10.56 15.40
C TYR A 103 6.72 -10.65 16.30
N ALA A 104 7.06 -11.85 16.78
CA ALA A 104 8.25 -12.06 17.59
C ALA A 104 9.53 -11.88 16.74
N TYR A 105 9.55 -12.42 15.52
CA TYR A 105 10.67 -12.29 14.57
C TYR A 105 10.97 -10.84 14.24
N PHE A 106 9.93 -10.07 13.90
CA PHE A 106 10.03 -8.64 13.61
C PHE A 106 10.13 -7.74 14.86
N GLN A 107 10.29 -8.36 16.04
CA GLN A 107 10.47 -7.68 17.33
C GLN A 107 9.40 -6.61 17.63
N ILE A 108 8.14 -6.92 17.32
CA ILE A 108 7.02 -6.00 17.53
C ILE A 108 6.73 -5.86 19.03
N ARG A 109 7.16 -4.74 19.60
CA ARG A 109 6.98 -4.42 21.04
C ARG A 109 5.78 -3.53 21.34
N GLY A 110 5.21 -2.90 20.32
CA GLY A 110 4.05 -2.03 20.41
C GLY A 110 3.38 -1.89 19.05
N THR A 111 2.11 -1.52 19.05
CA THR A 111 1.33 -1.33 17.83
C THR A 111 0.76 0.10 17.77
N PRO A 112 0.63 0.70 16.57
CA PRO A 112 1.08 0.14 15.30
C PRO A 112 2.62 0.14 15.19
N THR A 113 3.17 -0.82 14.46
CA THR A 113 4.56 -0.77 13.99
C THR A 113 4.56 -1.08 12.50
N PHE A 114 5.20 -0.23 11.72
CA PHE A 114 5.34 -0.41 10.27
C PHE A 114 6.70 -1.02 9.98
N TRP A 115 6.74 -2.06 9.15
CA TRP A 115 7.96 -2.53 8.51
C TRP A 115 7.90 -2.21 7.02
N PHE A 116 9.00 -1.66 6.51
CA PHE A 116 9.17 -1.27 5.12
C PHE A 116 10.11 -2.27 4.44
N PHE A 117 9.72 -2.69 3.24
CA PHE A 117 10.45 -3.68 2.44
C PHE A 117 10.69 -3.11 1.04
N THR A 118 11.83 -3.44 0.45
CA THR A 118 12.06 -3.21 -0.99
C THR A 118 11.09 -4.02 -1.83
N SER A 119 10.99 -3.74 -3.14
CA SER A 119 10.26 -4.61 -4.08
C SER A 119 10.77 -6.06 -4.12
N GLU A 120 12.03 -6.32 -3.76
CA GLU A 120 12.58 -7.67 -3.64
C GLU A 120 12.42 -8.29 -2.24
N ASN A 121 11.52 -7.75 -1.40
CA ASN A 121 11.19 -8.23 -0.05
C ASN A 121 12.33 -8.17 0.99
N ALA A 122 13.42 -7.46 0.68
CA ALA A 122 14.48 -7.14 1.64
C ALA A 122 14.02 -6.06 2.62
N LEU A 123 14.48 -6.13 3.87
CA LEU A 123 14.15 -5.16 4.91
C LEU A 123 14.83 -3.82 4.65
N LEU A 124 14.04 -2.74 4.65
CA LEU A 124 14.55 -1.37 4.62
C LEU A 124 14.68 -0.81 6.04
N THR A 125 13.55 -0.68 6.73
CA THR A 125 13.49 -0.05 8.05
C THR A 125 12.16 -0.34 8.74
N ASN A 126 12.03 0.11 9.98
CA ASN A 126 10.78 0.06 10.73
C ASN A 126 10.42 1.40 11.39
N LEU A 127 9.13 1.62 11.59
CA LEU A 127 8.60 2.80 12.27
C LEU A 127 7.61 2.36 13.36
N PRO A 128 8.01 2.41 14.64
CA PRO A 128 7.10 2.13 15.74
C PRO A 128 6.24 3.35 16.08
N GLY A 129 4.96 3.10 16.38
CA GLY A 129 4.01 4.09 16.90
C GLY A 129 3.17 4.79 15.84
N TYR A 130 2.17 5.54 16.32
CA TYR A 130 1.34 6.39 15.46
C TYR A 130 2.16 7.54 14.87
N VAL A 131 1.92 7.81 13.59
CA VAL A 131 2.51 8.92 12.84
C VAL A 131 1.41 9.72 12.14
N PRO A 132 1.34 11.05 12.31
CA PRO A 132 0.37 11.90 11.61
C PRO A 132 0.59 11.92 10.08
N ALA A 133 -0.46 12.25 9.32
CA ALA A 133 -0.44 12.31 7.85
C ALA A 133 0.77 13.07 7.28
N LYS A 134 1.00 14.31 7.72
CA LYS A 134 2.12 15.14 7.22
C LYS A 134 3.48 14.47 7.36
N ASP A 135 3.74 13.86 8.51
CA ASP A 135 5.01 13.19 8.77
C ASP A 135 5.11 11.90 7.96
N PHE A 136 4.01 11.14 7.87
CA PHE A 136 3.97 9.91 7.08
C PHE A 136 4.16 10.18 5.58
N THR A 137 3.55 11.23 5.03
CA THR A 137 3.80 11.72 3.66
C THR A 137 5.28 11.98 3.42
N THR A 138 5.96 12.62 4.37
CA THR A 138 7.41 12.92 4.26
C THR A 138 8.24 11.62 4.28
N ILE A 139 7.85 10.66 5.12
CA ILE A 139 8.49 9.33 5.20
C ILE A 139 8.30 8.55 3.89
N LEU A 140 7.06 8.50 3.37
CA LEU A 140 6.77 7.81 2.11
C LEU A 140 7.55 8.39 0.94
N ARG A 141 7.70 9.72 0.86
CA ARG A 141 8.53 10.35 -0.17
C ARG A 141 10.01 10.05 0.00
N PHE A 142 10.52 10.10 1.23
CA PHE A 142 11.92 9.78 1.52
C PHE A 142 12.28 8.34 1.11
N LEU A 143 11.39 7.38 1.39
CA LEU A 143 11.57 5.98 1.02
C LEU A 143 11.39 5.77 -0.49
N GLY A 144 10.29 6.28 -1.06
CA GLY A 144 9.98 6.08 -2.47
C GLY A 144 10.97 6.76 -3.43
N GLU A 145 11.55 7.90 -3.05
CA GLU A 145 12.68 8.51 -3.80
C GLU A 145 14.01 7.79 -3.59
N ARG A 146 14.06 6.82 -2.67
CA ARG A 146 15.30 6.19 -2.20
C ARG A 146 16.32 7.19 -1.68
N ALA A 147 15.82 8.30 -1.13
CA ALA A 147 16.66 9.41 -0.66
C ALA A 147 17.61 8.98 0.47
N TYR A 148 17.30 7.90 1.19
CA TYR A 148 18.18 7.27 2.18
C TYR A 148 19.54 6.82 1.61
N GLU A 149 19.66 6.62 0.29
CA GLU A 149 20.93 6.27 -0.34
C GLU A 149 21.92 7.44 -0.40
N THR A 150 21.42 8.68 -0.30
CA THR A 150 22.22 9.90 -0.53
C THR A 150 22.13 10.94 0.58
N THR A 151 21.10 10.91 1.43
CA THR A 151 20.89 11.90 2.49
C THR A 151 20.23 11.32 3.74
N THR A 152 20.25 12.06 4.85
CA THR A 152 19.57 11.67 6.08
C THR A 152 18.11 12.11 6.06
N PHE A 153 17.26 11.44 6.85
CA PHE A 153 15.86 11.85 6.97
C PHE A 153 15.69 13.28 7.54
N GLU A 154 16.57 13.70 8.46
CA GLU A 154 16.54 15.04 9.05
C GLU A 154 16.90 16.13 8.02
N ASP A 155 17.87 15.86 7.15
CA ASP A 155 18.19 16.78 6.06
C ASP A 155 17.08 16.79 5.00
N TYR A 156 16.49 15.63 4.70
CA TYR A 156 15.42 15.50 3.71
C TYR A 156 14.15 16.25 4.13
N ARG A 157 13.69 16.07 5.37
CA ARG A 157 12.44 16.68 5.87
C ARG A 157 12.49 18.22 5.93
N SER A 158 13.67 18.81 5.85
CA SER A 158 13.85 20.27 5.79
C SER A 158 13.60 20.86 4.40
N LYS A 159 13.46 20.01 3.38
CA LYS A 159 13.23 20.37 1.98
C LYS A 159 11.79 20.05 1.57
N GLU A 160 11.27 20.79 0.61
CA GLU A 160 10.01 20.42 -0.03
C GLU A 160 10.26 19.38 -1.12
N SER A 161 9.47 18.30 -1.10
CA SER A 161 9.39 17.33 -2.19
C SER A 161 7.95 17.22 -2.67
N THR A 162 7.78 17.11 -3.99
CA THR A 162 6.49 16.85 -4.65
C THR A 162 6.42 15.43 -5.23
N PHE A 163 7.35 14.55 -4.87
CA PHE A 163 7.37 13.17 -5.35
C PHE A 163 6.06 12.45 -5.02
N MET A 164 5.64 11.59 -5.97
CA MET A 164 4.45 10.76 -5.87
C MET A 164 4.75 9.29 -6.14
N GLY A 165 5.63 9.00 -7.10
CA GLY A 165 5.99 7.64 -7.50
C GLY A 165 6.74 7.67 -8.83
N GLU A 166 7.27 6.52 -9.23
CA GLU A 166 7.91 6.34 -10.54
C GLU A 166 6.97 5.56 -11.48
N PRO A 167 6.44 6.20 -12.54
CA PRO A 167 5.67 5.49 -13.57
C PRO A 167 6.51 4.40 -14.22
N LYS A 168 5.99 3.16 -14.27
CA LYS A 168 6.67 2.08 -14.97
C LYS A 168 5.73 0.97 -15.44
N ILE A 169 6.08 0.41 -16.60
CA ILE A 169 5.53 -0.82 -17.16
C ILE A 169 6.33 -1.99 -16.59
N VAL A 170 5.65 -2.97 -16.02
CA VAL A 170 6.25 -4.23 -15.57
C VAL A 170 5.71 -5.38 -16.38
N ARG A 171 6.64 -6.09 -17.01
CA ARG A 171 6.38 -7.26 -17.82
C ARG A 171 6.33 -8.52 -16.97
N VAL A 172 5.24 -9.25 -17.04
CA VAL A 172 4.97 -10.38 -16.13
C VAL A 172 4.54 -11.63 -16.87
N SER A 173 4.61 -12.77 -16.19
CA SER A 173 4.06 -14.04 -16.66
C SER A 173 2.52 -14.05 -16.63
N GLU A 174 1.87 -15.00 -17.31
CA GLU A 174 0.41 -15.17 -17.22
C GLU A 174 -0.04 -15.53 -15.79
N GLU A 175 0.77 -16.27 -15.04
CA GLU A 175 0.50 -16.58 -13.63
C GLU A 175 0.44 -15.30 -12.80
N ASP A 176 1.45 -14.45 -12.91
CA ASP A 176 1.56 -13.20 -12.15
C ASP A 176 0.51 -12.17 -12.58
N TYR A 177 0.22 -12.08 -13.88
CA TYR A 177 -0.86 -11.25 -14.41
C TYR A 177 -2.20 -11.57 -13.76
N ASN A 178 -2.55 -12.86 -13.70
CA ASN A 178 -3.78 -13.33 -13.08
C ASN A 178 -3.74 -13.17 -11.56
N TYR A 179 -2.57 -13.37 -10.94
CA TYR A 179 -2.40 -13.18 -9.50
C TYR A 179 -2.69 -11.74 -9.09
N VAL A 180 -2.17 -10.74 -9.82
CA VAL A 180 -2.44 -9.32 -9.56
C VAL A 180 -3.93 -9.02 -9.69
N LEU A 181 -4.59 -9.45 -10.78
CA LEU A 181 -6.04 -9.24 -10.96
C LEU A 181 -6.90 -9.84 -9.84
N GLN A 182 -6.45 -10.96 -9.28
CA GLN A 182 -7.18 -11.66 -8.22
C GLN A 182 -6.95 -11.04 -6.84
N ASN A 183 -5.75 -10.52 -6.57
CA ASN A 183 -5.31 -10.24 -5.21
C ASN A 183 -5.04 -8.75 -4.92
N ASP A 184 -4.80 -7.91 -5.93
CA ASP A 184 -4.65 -6.47 -5.72
C ASP A 184 -6.02 -5.76 -5.83
N PRO A 185 -6.55 -5.16 -4.74
CA PRO A 185 -7.84 -4.47 -4.74
C PRO A 185 -7.90 -3.28 -5.71
N ILE A 186 -6.75 -2.69 -6.06
CA ILE A 186 -6.66 -1.54 -6.97
C ILE A 186 -6.24 -1.94 -8.39
N ALA A 187 -6.12 -3.24 -8.69
CA ALA A 187 -5.78 -3.75 -10.02
C ALA A 187 -7.00 -3.92 -10.92
N ARG A 188 -6.92 -3.48 -12.17
CA ARG A 188 -8.00 -3.63 -13.16
C ARG A 188 -7.43 -3.88 -14.55
N GLU A 189 -8.11 -4.72 -15.32
CA GLU A 189 -7.79 -4.89 -16.74
C GLU A 189 -8.31 -3.69 -17.54
N TYR A 190 -7.49 -3.15 -18.43
CA TYR A 190 -7.87 -2.03 -19.28
C TYR A 190 -8.84 -2.47 -20.38
N LYS A 191 -9.97 -1.77 -20.52
CA LYS A 191 -11.06 -2.05 -21.48
C LYS A 191 -11.66 -0.74 -22.02
N ASP A 192 -10.78 0.21 -22.40
CA ASP A 192 -11.14 1.51 -22.97
C ASP A 192 -11.99 2.41 -22.03
N GLN A 193 -11.88 2.21 -20.72
CA GLN A 193 -12.48 3.08 -19.72
C GLN A 193 -11.60 4.31 -19.40
N GLU A 194 -12.16 5.24 -18.63
CA GLU A 194 -11.42 6.38 -18.08
C GLU A 194 -10.20 5.92 -17.26
N VAL A 195 -9.07 6.58 -17.50
CA VAL A 195 -7.78 6.26 -16.89
C VAL A 195 -7.66 6.98 -15.55
N ASP A 196 -7.54 6.20 -14.48
CA ASP A 196 -7.07 6.67 -13.18
C ASP A 196 -5.59 6.34 -13.03
N LYS A 197 -4.76 7.36 -12.81
CA LYS A 197 -3.30 7.22 -12.71
C LYS A 197 -2.84 6.36 -11.52
N PHE A 198 -3.69 6.19 -10.51
CA PHE A 198 -3.40 5.41 -9.30
C PHE A 198 -3.95 3.98 -9.32
N THR A 199 -4.66 3.60 -10.38
CA THR A 199 -5.05 2.20 -10.60
C THR A 199 -3.86 1.42 -11.15
N VAL A 200 -3.70 0.17 -10.71
CA VAL A 200 -2.75 -0.77 -11.32
C VAL A 200 -3.41 -1.33 -12.57
N TRP A 201 -3.03 -0.80 -13.74
CA TRP A 201 -3.65 -1.20 -15.00
C TRP A 201 -2.98 -2.42 -15.59
N LEU A 202 -3.78 -3.39 -15.99
CA LEU A 202 -3.32 -4.60 -16.66
C LEU A 202 -3.74 -4.60 -18.13
N THR A 203 -2.80 -4.96 -19.02
CA THR A 203 -3.07 -5.10 -20.44
C THR A 203 -2.19 -6.18 -21.06
N LYS A 204 -2.62 -6.71 -22.21
CA LYS A 204 -1.87 -7.67 -23.04
C LYS A 204 -1.29 -7.00 -24.29
N ASP A 205 -1.58 -5.72 -24.48
CA ASP A 205 -1.19 -4.95 -25.66
C ASP A 205 -0.12 -3.92 -25.30
N GLU A 206 0.99 -3.96 -26.02
CA GLU A 206 2.13 -3.07 -25.82
C GLU A 206 1.75 -1.60 -25.99
N SER A 207 1.02 -1.28 -27.07
CA SER A 207 0.69 0.11 -27.39
C SER A 207 -0.24 0.72 -26.34
N THR A 208 -1.15 -0.08 -25.78
CA THR A 208 -1.99 0.30 -24.66
C THR A 208 -1.15 0.54 -23.41
N ALA A 209 -0.16 -0.31 -23.13
CA ALA A 209 0.71 -0.13 -21.97
C ALA A 209 1.53 1.17 -22.05
N GLU A 210 2.09 1.46 -23.23
CA GLU A 210 2.81 2.70 -23.51
C GLU A 210 1.89 3.92 -23.37
N SER A 211 0.68 3.88 -23.94
CA SER A 211 -0.32 4.96 -23.82
C SER A 211 -0.69 5.25 -22.36
N LEU A 212 -0.97 4.21 -21.57
CA LEU A 212 -1.29 4.36 -20.15
C LEU A 212 -0.14 5.00 -19.37
N LEU A 213 1.11 4.60 -19.67
CA LEU A 213 2.29 5.19 -19.06
C LEU A 213 2.45 6.68 -19.43
N GLU A 214 2.21 7.04 -20.70
CA GLU A 214 2.22 8.43 -21.18
C GLU A 214 1.14 9.30 -20.51
N GLU A 215 -0.02 8.72 -20.18
CA GLU A 215 -1.07 9.36 -19.39
C GLU A 215 -0.71 9.53 -17.91
N GLY A 216 0.46 9.04 -17.50
CA GLY A 216 0.99 9.21 -16.14
C GLY A 216 0.54 8.15 -15.15
N VAL A 217 0.05 7.00 -15.62
CA VAL A 217 -0.23 5.83 -14.78
C VAL A 217 1.05 5.38 -14.08
N PHE A 218 0.99 5.25 -12.76
CA PHE A 218 2.17 4.84 -11.98
C PHE A 218 2.54 3.38 -12.21
N ARG A 219 1.54 2.49 -12.36
CA ARG A 219 1.79 1.08 -12.61
C ARG A 219 0.95 0.48 -13.72
N VAL A 220 1.65 -0.02 -14.74
CA VAL A 220 1.08 -0.84 -15.80
C VAL A 220 1.71 -2.22 -15.75
N ILE A 221 0.89 -3.27 -15.69
CA ILE A 221 1.31 -4.66 -15.78
C ILE A 221 1.00 -5.15 -17.20
N LEU A 222 2.05 -5.53 -17.91
CA LEU A 222 1.97 -6.00 -19.29
C LEU A 222 2.25 -7.50 -19.33
N LEU A 223 1.31 -8.25 -19.91
CA LEU A 223 1.52 -9.68 -20.16
C LEU A 223 2.62 -9.87 -21.21
N ASN A 224 3.62 -10.70 -20.87
CA ASN A 224 4.67 -11.14 -21.80
C ASN A 224 4.17 -12.05 -22.93
#